data_AF-A8Q0D3-F1
#
_entry.id   AF-A8Q0D3-F1
#
_cell.length_a   1.000
_cell.length_b   1.000
_cell.length_c   1.000
_cell.angle_alpha   90.00
_cell.angle_beta   90.00
_cell.angle_gamma   90.00
#
_symmetry.space_group_name_H-M   'P 1'
#
loop_
_entity.id
_entity.type
_entity.pdbx_description
1 polymer ?
#
loop_
_entity_poly.entity_id
_entity_poly.type
_entity_poly.pdbx_seq_one_letter_code
_entity_poly.pdbx_strand_id
1 'polypeptide(L)'
;MAFYHLRKMQAEQSLCIAPDIEVIPYPISHGPTRLAAGVSQFDEQILQAPRVEDCHCHMNGDFSRTVSTAFHFKNRRLDRDVLFLGDVEPDQIAGSNNNLTLWEAVAKRAAEGKLKAVFIECSFASEQPSHLLFGHLTPIYLYKELEALARCVCAARKQDESSLENSLRGLKCIVIHVKGMVLSADPSYSCCNPIPKTTSATSLPLPIPILQLIEKELHALESKGRLGVEFVMANRGQRIGTWMSTVL
;
A
#
# COMPACT_ATOMS: atom_id res chain seq x y z
N MET A 1 14.63 3.41 34.92
CA MET A 1 13.34 3.65 34.25
C MET A 1 13.62 4.32 32.92
N ALA A 2 13.39 3.65 31.78
CA ALA A 2 13.48 4.29 30.48
C ALA A 2 12.18 5.10 30.26
N PHE A 3 12.28 6.42 30.34
CA PHE A 3 11.20 7.29 29.90
C PHE A 3 11.14 7.21 28.37
N TYR A 4 10.14 6.49 27.84
CA TYR A 4 9.82 6.57 26.43
C TYR A 4 9.20 7.95 26.17
N HIS A 5 10.04 8.93 25.84
CA HIS A 5 9.55 10.20 25.32
C HIS A 5 9.03 9.94 23.91
N LEU A 6 7.70 9.97 23.74
CA LEU A 6 7.09 10.02 22.43
C LEU A 6 7.62 11.26 21.71
N ARG A 7 8.42 11.06 20.65
CA ARG A 7 8.92 12.14 19.80
C ARG A 7 7.90 12.36 18.70
N LYS A 8 7.54 13.62 18.46
CA LYS A 8 6.79 13.98 17.26
C LYS A 8 7.67 13.65 16.06
N MET A 9 7.19 12.75 15.22
CA MET A 9 7.86 12.41 13.99
C MET A 9 7.46 13.44 12.92
N GLN A 10 8.45 14.07 12.28
CA GLN A 10 8.21 15.00 11.18
C GLN A 10 8.25 14.22 9.86
N ALA A 11 7.23 14.40 9.03
CA ALA A 11 7.20 13.83 7.69
C ALA A 11 8.45 14.25 6.90
N GLU A 12 8.96 13.34 6.08
CA GLU A 12 10.12 13.52 5.19
C GLU A 12 11.44 13.84 5.89
N GLN A 13 11.47 13.86 7.23
CA GLN A 13 12.68 14.08 8.01
C GLN A 13 13.32 12.75 8.41
N SER A 14 14.62 12.63 8.12
CA SER A 14 15.40 11.45 8.55
C SER A 14 15.59 11.41 10.06
N LEU A 15 15.27 10.27 10.66
CA LEU A 15 15.50 9.95 12.06
C LEU A 15 16.49 8.78 12.19
N CYS A 16 17.57 9.00 12.92
CA CYS A 16 18.50 7.94 13.30
C CYS A 16 17.93 7.15 14.48
N ILE A 17 17.55 5.88 14.28
CA ILE A 17 16.99 5.01 15.32
C ILE A 17 18.00 4.00 15.87
N ALA A 18 19.10 3.78 15.15
CA ALA A 18 20.27 3.00 15.55
C ALA A 18 21.50 3.49 14.77
N PRO A 19 22.75 3.18 15.18
CA PRO A 19 23.96 3.73 14.56
C PRO A 19 24.00 3.66 13.02
N ASP A 20 23.49 2.58 12.43
CA ASP A 20 23.48 2.37 10.98
C ASP A 20 22.08 2.45 10.34
N ILE A 21 21.04 2.76 11.12
CA ILE A 21 19.65 2.72 10.66
C ILE A 21 19.03 4.11 10.71
N GLU A 22 18.70 4.62 9.53
CA GLU A 22 17.89 5.81 9.34
C GLU A 22 16.47 5.41 8.94
N VAL A 23 15.49 6.19 9.39
CA VAL A 23 14.09 6.04 9.01
C VAL A 23 13.56 7.38 8.53
N ILE A 24 12.95 7.38 7.35
CA ILE A 24 12.28 8.55 6.80
C ILE A 24 10.80 8.22 6.65
N PRO A 25 9.90 8.92 7.35
CA PRO A 25 8.46 8.73 7.24
C PRO A 25 7.90 9.55 6.07
N TYR A 26 7.00 8.98 5.28
CA TYR A 26 6.30 9.68 4.20
C TYR A 26 4.79 9.57 4.39
N PRO A 27 4.02 10.64 4.15
CA PRO A 27 2.57 10.53 4.09
C PRO A 27 2.19 9.65 2.89
N ILE A 28 1.14 8.84 3.05
CA ILE A 28 0.56 8.04 1.98
C ILE A 28 -0.96 8.17 2.00
N SER A 29 -1.58 7.95 0.85
CA SER A 29 -3.03 8.00 0.67
C SER A 29 -3.72 6.98 1.55
N HIS A 30 -4.82 7.39 2.18
CA HIS A 30 -5.72 6.50 2.89
C HIS A 30 -7.15 7.01 2.78
N GLY A 31 -8.10 6.08 2.90
CA GLY A 31 -9.51 6.37 2.77
C GLY A 31 -10.06 7.21 3.94
N PRO A 32 -11.32 7.65 3.83
CA PRO A 32 -11.96 8.38 4.91
C PRO A 32 -12.15 7.50 6.14
N THR A 33 -11.87 8.05 7.31
CA THR A 33 -12.15 7.40 8.60
C THR A 33 -13.27 8.15 9.29
N ARG A 34 -14.19 7.39 9.90
CA ARG A 34 -15.21 7.96 10.77
C ARG A 34 -14.57 8.40 12.08
N LEU A 35 -14.68 9.68 12.40
CA LEU A 35 -14.18 10.22 13.66
C LEU A 35 -15.16 9.93 14.80
N ALA A 36 -14.61 9.74 16.00
CA ALA A 36 -15.41 9.78 17.21
C ALA A 36 -15.87 11.23 17.47
N ALA A 37 -17.01 11.38 18.12
CA ALA A 37 -17.55 12.71 18.45
C ALA A 37 -16.53 13.53 19.27
N GLY A 38 -16.28 14.77 18.82
CA GLY A 38 -15.36 15.70 19.49
C GLY A 38 -13.88 15.54 19.13
N VAL A 39 -13.53 14.65 18.20
CA VAL A 39 -12.16 14.54 17.66
C VAL A 39 -11.94 15.62 16.60
N SER A 40 -10.85 16.37 16.71
CA SER A 40 -10.44 17.34 15.68
C SER A 40 -10.14 16.63 14.36
N GLN A 41 -10.61 17.19 13.25
CA GLN A 41 -10.28 16.70 11.91
C GLN A 41 -8.77 16.73 11.67
N PHE A 42 -8.29 15.82 10.83
CA PHE A 42 -6.89 15.77 10.45
C PHE A 42 -6.55 17.03 9.62
N ASP A 43 -5.33 17.55 9.78
CA ASP A 43 -4.88 18.72 9.01
C ASP A 43 -4.78 18.36 7.52
N GLU A 44 -5.72 18.87 6.71
CA GLU A 44 -5.78 18.65 5.27
C GLU A 44 -4.57 19.20 4.52
N GLN A 45 -3.82 20.15 5.11
CA GLN A 45 -2.61 20.70 4.48
C GLN A 45 -1.51 19.64 4.31
N ILE A 46 -1.49 18.61 5.17
CA ILE A 46 -0.57 17.47 5.06
C ILE A 46 -0.87 16.63 3.81
N LEU A 47 -2.12 16.60 3.36
CA LEU A 47 -2.59 15.71 2.30
C LEU A 47 -2.37 16.24 0.88
N GLN A 48 -2.16 17.56 0.73
CA GLN A 48 -2.18 18.29 -0.57
C GLN A 48 -3.34 17.83 -1.49
N ALA A 49 -4.45 17.35 -0.93
CA ALA A 49 -5.51 16.70 -1.68
C ALA A 49 -6.70 17.67 -1.89
N PRO A 50 -7.25 17.82 -3.10
CA PRO A 50 -8.44 18.63 -3.36
C PRO A 50 -9.62 18.12 -2.53
N ARG A 51 -10.41 18.98 -1.88
CA ARG A 51 -11.56 18.57 -1.03
C ARG A 51 -12.47 17.56 -1.74
N VAL A 52 -12.84 16.47 -1.06
CA VAL A 52 -13.92 15.58 -1.53
C VAL A 52 -15.23 16.33 -1.38
N GLU A 53 -16.04 16.38 -2.44
CA GLU A 53 -17.42 16.84 -2.36
C GLU A 53 -18.19 15.98 -1.36
N ASP A 54 -19.08 16.60 -0.57
CA ASP A 54 -19.87 15.89 0.44
C ASP A 54 -20.52 14.63 -0.17
N CYS A 55 -20.30 13.49 0.47
CA CYS A 55 -20.97 12.26 0.08
C CYS A 55 -22.48 12.53 0.02
N HIS A 56 -23.12 12.17 -1.10
CA HIS A 56 -24.56 12.35 -1.30
C HIS A 56 -25.43 11.53 -0.32
N CYS A 57 -24.79 10.72 0.54
CA CYS A 57 -25.41 10.05 1.65
C CYS A 57 -25.01 10.70 2.98
N HIS A 58 -26.02 11.21 3.69
CA HIS A 58 -25.88 11.65 5.07
C HIS A 58 -25.62 10.43 5.97
N MET A 59 -24.36 10.05 6.08
CA MET A 59 -23.93 9.10 7.11
C MET A 59 -23.83 9.86 8.44
N ASN A 60 -24.43 9.33 9.51
CA ASN A 60 -24.35 9.96 10.83
C ASN A 60 -22.90 9.97 11.34
N GLY A 61 -22.30 11.14 11.51
CA GLY A 61 -20.97 11.36 12.11
C GLY A 61 -19.99 12.09 11.19
N ASP A 62 -18.95 12.67 11.77
CA ASP A 62 -17.92 13.39 11.01
C ASP A 62 -16.97 12.38 10.36
N PHE A 63 -16.93 12.36 9.03
CA PHE A 63 -15.90 11.65 8.28
C PHE A 63 -14.75 12.62 8.02
N SER A 64 -13.53 12.18 8.32
CA SER A 64 -12.32 12.92 7.98
C SER A 64 -11.50 12.10 7.00
N ARG A 65 -10.94 12.76 6.00
CA ARG A 65 -9.80 12.19 5.31
C ARG A 65 -8.70 11.91 6.32
N THR A 66 -8.03 10.79 6.13
CA THR A 66 -6.91 10.39 6.96
C THR A 66 -5.71 10.15 6.07
N VAL A 67 -4.52 10.48 6.58
CA VAL A 67 -3.26 9.99 6.02
C VAL A 67 -2.84 8.77 6.78
N SER A 68 -2.22 7.85 6.07
CA SER A 68 -1.40 6.83 6.69
C SER A 68 0.08 7.22 6.53
N THR A 69 0.99 6.34 6.91
CA THR A 69 2.42 6.61 6.87
C THR A 69 3.19 5.43 6.32
N ALA A 70 4.11 5.71 5.40
CA ALA A 70 5.15 4.78 4.98
C ALA A 70 6.46 5.10 5.70
N PHE A 71 7.25 4.08 6.02
CA PHE A 71 8.55 4.20 6.65
C PHE A 71 9.63 3.64 5.74
N HIS A 72 10.50 4.51 5.25
CA HIS A 72 11.68 4.14 4.47
C HIS A 72 12.86 3.92 5.40
N PHE A 73 13.20 2.65 5.63
CA PHE A 73 14.36 2.24 6.42
C PHE A 73 15.59 2.14 5.53
N LYS A 74 16.66 2.81 5.92
CA LYS A 74 17.95 2.77 5.23
C LYS A 74 19.01 2.20 6.16
N ASN A 75 19.65 1.11 5.72
CA ASN A 75 20.80 0.55 6.41
C ASN A 75 22.08 1.09 5.76
N ARG A 76 22.74 2.04 6.43
CA ARG A 76 23.96 2.71 5.93
C ARG A 76 25.14 1.77 5.78
N ARG A 77 25.25 0.78 6.68
CA ARG A 77 26.36 -0.19 6.67
C ARG A 77 26.26 -1.18 5.52
N LEU A 78 25.06 -1.63 5.18
CA LEU A 78 24.83 -2.61 4.11
C LEU A 78 24.44 -1.97 2.77
N ASP A 79 24.20 -0.65 2.76
CA ASP A 79 23.65 0.12 1.64
C ASP A 79 22.40 -0.53 1.03
N ARG A 80 21.47 -0.94 1.92
CA ARG A 80 20.21 -1.60 1.57
C ARG A 80 19.05 -0.95 2.28
N ASP A 81 17.94 -0.86 1.57
CA ASP A 81 16.73 -0.21 2.03
C ASP A 81 15.56 -1.18 2.07
N VAL A 82 14.64 -0.90 2.99
CA VAL A 82 13.33 -1.54 3.08
C VAL A 82 12.29 -0.44 3.23
N LEU A 83 11.19 -0.56 2.52
CA LEU A 83 10.05 0.34 2.67
C LEU A 83 8.90 -0.42 3.35
N PHE A 84 8.26 0.19 4.34
CA PHE A 84 7.14 -0.39 5.05
C PHE A 84 5.96 0.57 5.04
N LEU A 85 4.91 0.23 4.29
CA LEU A 85 3.69 1.02 4.22
C LEU A 85 2.72 0.56 5.32
N GLY A 86 2.04 1.52 5.95
CA GLY A 86 0.81 1.24 6.68
C GLY A 86 -0.35 0.97 5.72
N ASP A 87 -1.58 1.07 6.24
CA ASP A 87 -2.81 0.96 5.45
C ASP A 87 -2.77 2.01 4.32
N VAL A 88 -3.13 1.64 3.09
CA VAL A 88 -2.95 2.50 1.92
C VAL A 88 -4.07 2.32 0.91
N GLU A 89 -4.56 3.46 0.41
CA GLU A 89 -5.51 3.53 -0.69
C GLU A 89 -4.81 3.93 -1.99
N PRO A 90 -5.31 3.54 -3.18
CA PRO A 90 -4.74 4.01 -4.43
C PRO A 90 -4.95 5.52 -4.56
N ASP A 91 -3.93 6.23 -5.03
CA ASP A 91 -3.99 7.69 -5.27
C ASP A 91 -5.19 8.08 -6.15
N GLN A 92 -5.52 7.25 -7.15
CA GLN A 92 -6.67 7.45 -8.05
C GLN A 92 -8.04 7.37 -7.37
N ILE A 93 -8.15 6.69 -6.23
CA ILE A 93 -9.39 6.55 -5.44
C ILE A 93 -9.43 7.64 -4.37
N ALA A 94 -8.30 7.90 -3.70
CA ALA A 94 -8.18 8.95 -2.70
C ALA A 94 -8.27 10.37 -3.31
N GLY A 95 -8.00 10.51 -4.61
CA GLY A 95 -7.89 11.80 -5.29
C GLY A 95 -6.68 12.58 -4.80
N SER A 96 -5.54 11.90 -4.61
CA SER A 96 -4.31 12.46 -4.04
C SER A 96 -3.08 11.99 -4.85
N ASN A 97 -1.90 12.57 -4.59
CA ASN A 97 -0.62 12.15 -5.19
C ASN A 97 0.41 11.67 -4.15
N ASN A 98 -0.03 11.37 -2.92
CA ASN A 98 0.88 11.07 -1.83
C ASN A 98 1.68 9.78 -2.06
N ASN A 99 1.06 8.75 -2.66
CA ASN A 99 1.79 7.53 -2.98
C ASN A 99 2.80 7.78 -4.09
N LEU A 100 2.43 8.55 -5.12
CA LEU A 100 3.36 8.95 -6.19
C LEU A 100 4.59 9.69 -5.63
N THR A 101 4.40 10.66 -4.73
CA THR A 101 5.50 11.38 -4.07
C THR A 101 6.42 10.44 -3.30
N LEU A 102 5.87 9.44 -2.59
CA LEU A 102 6.66 8.39 -1.97
C LEU A 102 7.47 7.60 -3.01
N TRP A 103 6.83 7.19 -4.12
CA TRP A 103 7.50 6.42 -5.17
C TRP A 103 8.65 7.19 -5.80
N GLU A 104 8.48 8.48 -6.09
CA GLU A 104 9.55 9.37 -6.57
C GLU A 104 10.71 9.43 -5.58
N ALA A 105 10.42 9.55 -4.27
CA ALA A 105 11.45 9.64 -3.23
C ALA A 105 12.32 8.38 -3.11
N VAL A 106 11.74 7.18 -3.33
CA VAL A 106 12.47 5.90 -3.23
C VAL A 106 12.98 5.39 -4.58
N ALA A 107 12.53 5.97 -5.70
CA ALA A 107 12.82 5.49 -7.05
C ALA A 107 14.32 5.35 -7.34
N LYS A 108 15.14 6.33 -6.94
CA LYS A 108 16.60 6.27 -7.13
C LYS A 108 17.21 5.05 -6.44
N ARG A 109 16.77 4.74 -5.21
CA ARG A 109 17.28 3.59 -4.44
C ARG A 109 16.84 2.27 -5.06
N ALA A 110 15.62 2.20 -5.62
CA ALA A 110 15.17 1.06 -6.40
C ALA A 110 15.92 0.93 -7.73
N ALA A 111 16.19 2.04 -8.42
CA ALA A 111 16.96 2.08 -9.67
C ALA A 111 18.38 1.53 -9.48
N GLU A 112 19.04 1.87 -8.37
CA GLU A 112 20.35 1.36 -7.96
C GLU A 112 20.30 -0.10 -7.42
N GLY A 113 19.11 -0.71 -7.35
CA GLY A 113 18.91 -2.06 -6.81
C GLY A 113 19.12 -2.14 -5.29
N LYS A 114 19.04 -1.01 -4.57
CA LYS A 114 19.29 -0.92 -3.12
C LYS A 114 18.02 -1.04 -2.30
N LEU A 115 16.87 -0.65 -2.84
CA LEU A 115 15.56 -1.00 -2.26
C LEU A 115 15.32 -2.50 -2.47
N LYS A 116 15.40 -3.28 -1.39
CA LYS A 116 15.33 -4.75 -1.46
C LYS A 116 13.93 -5.30 -1.24
N ALA A 117 13.12 -4.60 -0.44
CA ALA A 117 11.78 -5.03 -0.14
C ALA A 117 10.84 -3.84 0.09
N VAL A 118 9.59 -4.02 -0.32
CA VAL A 118 8.46 -3.16 0.02
C VAL A 118 7.44 -4.05 0.76
N PHE A 119 7.10 -3.68 1.99
CA PHE A 119 5.97 -4.25 2.71
C PHE A 119 4.77 -3.35 2.43
N ILE A 120 3.72 -3.93 1.84
CA ILE A 120 2.53 -3.20 1.41
C ILE A 120 1.31 -4.09 1.53
N GLU A 121 0.17 -3.51 1.88
CA GLU A 121 -1.02 -4.30 2.04
C GLU A 121 -1.66 -4.75 0.72
N CYS A 122 -2.43 -5.82 0.80
CA CYS A 122 -3.44 -6.17 -0.20
C CYS A 122 -4.58 -6.84 0.56
N SER A 123 -5.57 -6.04 0.93
CA SER A 123 -6.62 -6.47 1.87
C SER A 123 -7.64 -7.39 1.22
N PHE A 124 -7.99 -7.15 -0.05
CA PHE A 124 -9.13 -7.78 -0.71
C PHE A 124 -8.76 -8.36 -2.08
N ALA A 125 -9.52 -9.33 -2.58
CA ALA A 125 -9.42 -9.78 -3.98
C ALA A 125 -9.95 -8.70 -4.94
N SER A 126 -9.58 -8.80 -6.22
CA SER A 126 -9.93 -7.79 -7.24
C SER A 126 -11.42 -7.65 -7.52
N GLU A 127 -12.25 -8.60 -7.08
CA GLU A 127 -13.72 -8.50 -7.14
C GLU A 127 -14.29 -7.41 -6.21
N GLN A 128 -13.52 -6.95 -5.22
CA GLN A 128 -13.94 -5.89 -4.31
C GLN A 128 -14.18 -4.58 -5.08
N PRO A 129 -15.40 -4.00 -5.01
CA PRO A 129 -15.68 -2.73 -5.67
C PRO A 129 -14.83 -1.58 -5.12
N SER A 130 -14.35 -0.70 -6.00
CA SER A 130 -13.44 0.40 -5.65
C SER A 130 -13.99 1.34 -4.57
N HIS A 131 -15.29 1.61 -4.57
CA HIS A 131 -15.95 2.49 -3.59
C HIS A 131 -16.13 1.83 -2.20
N LEU A 132 -15.80 0.54 -2.08
CA LEU A 132 -15.83 -0.23 -0.83
C LEU A 132 -14.42 -0.68 -0.41
N LEU A 133 -13.37 -0.03 -0.91
CA LEU A 133 -12.01 -0.28 -0.46
C LEU A 133 -11.75 0.28 0.93
N PHE A 134 -12.34 1.44 1.25
CA PHE A 134 -12.24 2.10 2.55
C PHE A 134 -10.80 2.21 3.05
N GLY A 135 -9.88 2.67 2.19
CA GLY A 135 -8.49 2.85 2.59
C GLY A 135 -7.53 1.70 2.30
N HIS A 136 -7.92 0.75 1.44
CA HIS A 136 -7.15 -0.46 1.19
C HIS A 136 -6.94 -0.82 -0.28
N LEU A 137 -6.05 -1.79 -0.55
CA LEU A 137 -5.72 -2.27 -1.89
C LEU A 137 -6.35 -3.62 -2.25
N THR A 138 -6.52 -3.82 -3.56
CA THR A 138 -6.71 -5.13 -4.23
C THR A 138 -5.50 -5.43 -5.12
N PRO A 139 -5.34 -6.64 -5.67
CA PRO A 139 -4.25 -6.97 -6.57
C PRO A 139 -4.11 -6.03 -7.77
N ILE A 140 -5.22 -5.65 -8.40
CA ILE A 140 -5.21 -4.67 -9.51
C ILE A 140 -4.60 -3.34 -9.06
N TYR A 141 -4.99 -2.85 -7.88
CA TYR A 141 -4.51 -1.58 -7.39
C TYR A 141 -3.08 -1.62 -6.88
N LEU A 142 -2.71 -2.68 -6.14
CA LEU A 142 -1.33 -2.92 -5.75
C LEU A 142 -0.41 -2.98 -6.98
N TYR A 143 -0.82 -3.67 -8.04
CA TYR A 143 -0.03 -3.75 -9.26
C TYR A 143 0.11 -2.39 -9.96
N LYS A 144 -0.95 -1.57 -9.99
CA LYS A 144 -0.88 -0.18 -10.50
C LYS A 144 0.10 0.69 -9.70
N GLU A 145 0.14 0.57 -8.38
CA GLU A 145 1.14 1.26 -7.54
C GLU A 145 2.57 0.80 -7.88
N LEU A 146 2.78 -0.49 -8.12
CA LEU A 146 4.07 -1.02 -8.58
C LEU A 146 4.43 -0.52 -9.99
N GLU A 147 3.47 -0.37 -10.91
CA GLU A 147 3.71 0.26 -12.20
C GLU A 147 4.10 1.75 -12.05
N ALA A 148 3.51 2.48 -11.10
CA ALA A 148 3.90 3.86 -10.81
C ALA A 148 5.35 3.93 -10.30
N LEU A 149 5.72 3.05 -9.36
CA LEU A 149 7.12 2.90 -8.93
C LEU A 149 8.04 2.53 -10.10
N ALA A 150 7.63 1.60 -10.96
CA ALA A 150 8.39 1.19 -12.14
C ALA A 150 8.68 2.36 -13.10
N ARG A 151 7.67 3.21 -13.38
CA ARG A 151 7.84 4.44 -14.18
C ARG A 151 8.85 5.39 -13.52
N CYS A 152 8.72 5.62 -12.22
CA CYS A 152 9.67 6.46 -11.47
C CYS A 152 11.10 5.89 -11.51
N VAL A 153 11.25 4.57 -11.46
CA VAL A 153 12.55 3.88 -11.58
C VAL A 153 13.13 4.03 -12.99
N CYS A 154 12.33 3.86 -14.05
CA CYS A 154 12.77 4.10 -15.42
C CYS A 154 13.22 5.56 -15.62
N ALA A 155 12.45 6.52 -15.10
CA ALA A 155 12.81 7.94 -15.12
C ALA A 155 14.14 8.20 -14.39
N ALA A 156 14.33 7.63 -13.20
CA ALA A 156 15.59 7.74 -12.44
C ALA A 156 16.79 7.11 -13.18
N ARG A 157 16.57 6.09 -14.01
CA ARG A 157 17.57 5.47 -14.90
C ARG A 157 17.77 6.20 -16.22
N LYS A 158 16.96 7.23 -16.52
CA LYS A 158 16.88 7.89 -17.85
C LYS A 158 16.57 6.91 -18.98
N GLN A 159 15.70 5.94 -18.69
CA GLN A 159 15.21 4.94 -19.65
C GLN A 159 13.84 5.35 -20.19
N ASP A 160 13.46 4.76 -21.31
CA ASP A 160 12.12 4.94 -21.86
C ASP A 160 11.06 4.36 -20.90
N GLU A 161 10.08 5.16 -20.54
CA GLU A 161 8.97 4.79 -19.67
C GLU A 161 7.89 3.96 -20.39
N SER A 162 7.98 3.86 -21.73
CA SER A 162 7.04 3.06 -22.54
C SER A 162 7.17 1.54 -22.29
N SER A 163 8.34 1.08 -21.85
CA SER A 163 8.60 -0.31 -21.48
C SER A 163 9.04 -0.40 -20.02
N LEU A 164 8.19 -1.02 -19.20
CA LEU A 164 8.45 -1.23 -17.77
C LEU A 164 9.06 -2.61 -17.49
N GLU A 165 9.41 -3.36 -18.53
CA GLU A 165 9.83 -4.75 -18.39
C GLU A 165 11.10 -4.88 -17.52
N ASN A 166 11.04 -5.73 -16.49
CA ASN A 166 12.12 -5.96 -15.53
C ASN A 166 12.62 -4.70 -14.80
N SER A 167 11.88 -3.58 -14.86
CA SER A 167 12.26 -2.32 -14.21
C SER A 167 12.43 -2.48 -12.70
N LEU A 168 11.64 -3.35 -12.06
CA LEU A 168 11.67 -3.69 -10.63
C LEU A 168 12.38 -5.01 -10.31
N ARG A 169 13.18 -5.54 -11.25
CA ARG A 169 13.89 -6.81 -11.05
C ARG A 169 14.71 -6.82 -9.75
N GLY A 170 14.46 -7.83 -8.93
CA GLY A 170 15.16 -8.04 -7.65
C GLY A 170 14.53 -7.33 -6.45
N LEU A 171 13.42 -6.60 -6.65
CA LEU A 171 12.57 -6.09 -5.59
C LEU A 171 11.61 -7.18 -5.10
N LYS A 172 11.52 -7.37 -3.78
CA LYS A 172 10.49 -8.22 -3.17
C LYS A 172 9.30 -7.37 -2.71
N CYS A 173 8.11 -7.67 -3.21
CA CYS A 173 6.86 -7.12 -2.71
C CYS A 173 6.28 -8.07 -1.66
N ILE A 174 6.40 -7.70 -0.39
CA ILE A 174 5.94 -8.49 0.73
C ILE A 174 4.51 -8.06 1.06
N VAL A 175 3.56 -8.91 0.71
CA VAL A 175 2.12 -8.62 0.86
C VAL A 175 1.70 -8.88 2.29
N ILE A 176 1.18 -7.85 2.96
CA ILE A 176 0.70 -7.88 4.34
C ILE A 176 -0.79 -7.52 4.43
N HIS A 177 -1.34 -7.56 5.65
CA HIS A 177 -2.67 -7.04 5.98
C HIS A 177 -3.83 -7.57 5.12
N VAL A 178 -3.78 -8.85 4.74
CA VAL A 178 -4.89 -9.53 4.04
C VAL A 178 -6.10 -9.69 4.97
N LYS A 179 -7.29 -9.22 4.55
CA LYS A 179 -8.53 -9.38 5.31
C LYS A 179 -9.17 -10.74 5.00
N GLY A 180 -9.66 -11.41 6.05
CA GLY A 180 -10.27 -12.75 5.95
C GLY A 180 -11.69 -12.78 5.36
N MET A 181 -12.14 -11.70 4.73
CA MET A 181 -13.51 -11.55 4.25
C MET A 181 -13.51 -10.95 2.85
N VAL A 182 -14.32 -11.53 1.96
CA VAL A 182 -14.71 -10.91 0.69
C VAL A 182 -16.06 -10.25 0.92
N LEU A 183 -16.18 -8.95 0.68
CA LEU A 183 -17.48 -8.30 0.67
C LEU A 183 -18.16 -8.66 -0.65
N SER A 184 -19.13 -9.57 -0.62
CA SER A 184 -19.99 -9.85 -1.78
C SER A 184 -20.99 -8.71 -1.96
N ALA A 185 -20.48 -7.56 -2.39
CA ALA A 185 -21.28 -6.45 -2.88
C ALA A 185 -21.44 -6.62 -4.40
N ASP A 186 -22.65 -6.43 -4.91
CA ASP A 186 -22.86 -6.36 -6.35
C ASP A 186 -22.21 -5.06 -6.84
N PRO A 187 -21.32 -5.11 -7.84
CA PRO A 187 -20.57 -3.93 -8.33
C PRO A 187 -21.48 -2.82 -8.88
N SER A 188 -22.77 -3.08 -9.10
CA SER A 188 -23.78 -2.06 -9.44
C SER A 188 -24.25 -1.21 -8.25
N TYR A 189 -23.86 -1.56 -7.01
CA TYR A 189 -24.15 -0.75 -5.82
C TYR A 189 -23.31 0.53 -5.88
N SER A 190 -23.78 1.59 -6.54
CA SER A 190 -23.14 2.92 -6.46
C SER A 190 -23.85 3.86 -5.47
N CYS A 191 -24.83 3.38 -4.70
CA CYS A 191 -25.60 4.23 -3.80
C CYS A 191 -26.15 3.48 -2.57
N CYS A 192 -26.60 4.26 -1.58
CA CYS A 192 -27.08 3.79 -0.27
C CYS A 192 -28.42 3.06 -0.29
N ASN A 193 -28.90 2.66 -1.47
CA ASN A 193 -30.13 1.91 -1.64
C ASN A 193 -29.76 0.47 -2.04
N PRO A 194 -30.01 -0.53 -1.18
CA PRO A 194 -29.76 -1.91 -1.52
C PRO A 194 -30.62 -2.37 -2.72
N ILE A 195 -29.99 -2.80 -3.81
CA ILE A 195 -30.70 -3.44 -4.94
C ILE A 195 -30.69 -4.95 -4.72
N PRO A 196 -31.84 -5.64 -4.65
CA PRO A 196 -31.88 -7.09 -4.51
C PRO A 196 -31.02 -7.78 -5.58
N LYS A 197 -30.16 -8.71 -5.18
CA LYS A 197 -29.29 -9.47 -6.10
C LYS A 197 -30.15 -10.19 -7.14
N THR A 198 -30.03 -9.81 -8.42
CA THR A 198 -30.78 -10.43 -9.53
C THR A 198 -30.08 -11.68 -10.09
N THR A 199 -28.79 -11.86 -9.81
CA THR A 199 -28.00 -13.00 -10.27
C THR A 199 -28.08 -14.16 -9.28
N SER A 200 -28.35 -15.36 -9.81
CA SER A 200 -28.23 -16.62 -9.06
C SER A 200 -26.80 -16.76 -8.54
N ALA A 201 -26.61 -16.51 -7.25
CA ALA A 201 -25.30 -16.59 -6.61
C ALA A 201 -24.74 -18.00 -6.77
N THR A 202 -23.71 -18.16 -7.60
CA THR A 202 -22.79 -19.28 -7.47
C THR A 202 -22.09 -19.05 -6.14
N SER A 203 -22.61 -19.64 -5.07
CA SER A 203 -22.02 -19.53 -3.74
C SER A 203 -20.58 -20.03 -3.81
N LEU A 204 -19.60 -19.14 -3.63
CA LEU A 204 -18.21 -19.57 -3.45
C LEU A 204 -18.17 -20.45 -2.19
N PRO A 205 -17.66 -21.69 -2.29
CA PRO A 205 -17.57 -22.57 -1.13
C PRO A 205 -16.68 -21.91 -0.06
N LEU A 206 -17.20 -21.83 1.16
CA LEU A 206 -16.47 -21.32 2.31
C LEU A 206 -15.55 -22.42 2.89
N PRO A 207 -14.40 -22.05 3.45
CA PRO A 207 -13.84 -20.70 3.49
C PRO A 207 -13.19 -20.30 2.15
N ILE A 208 -13.40 -19.05 1.71
CA ILE A 208 -12.71 -18.52 0.53
C ILE A 208 -11.22 -18.41 0.87
N PRO A 209 -10.31 -19.05 0.10
CA PRO A 209 -8.88 -18.98 0.33
C PRO A 209 -8.32 -17.65 -0.19
N ILE A 210 -8.65 -16.55 0.50
CA ILE A 210 -8.39 -15.17 0.06
C ILE A 210 -6.91 -14.89 -0.21
N LEU A 211 -6.02 -15.45 0.62
CA LEU A 211 -4.58 -15.29 0.47
C LEU A 211 -4.10 -15.91 -0.85
N GLN A 212 -4.53 -17.14 -1.14
CA GLN A 212 -4.19 -17.85 -2.37
C GLN A 212 -4.81 -17.17 -3.60
N LEU A 213 -5.99 -16.58 -3.46
CA LEU A 213 -6.65 -15.84 -4.53
C LEU A 213 -5.86 -14.57 -4.87
N ILE A 214 -5.50 -13.76 -3.86
CA ILE A 214 -4.67 -12.57 -4.02
C ILE A 214 -3.32 -12.90 -4.64
N GLU A 215 -2.66 -13.95 -4.15
CA GLU A 215 -1.38 -14.44 -4.68
C GLU A 215 -1.51 -14.81 -6.18
N LYS A 216 -2.54 -15.58 -6.53
CA LYS A 216 -2.81 -15.96 -7.92
C LYS A 216 -3.07 -14.76 -8.82
N GLU A 217 -3.86 -13.78 -8.36
CA GLU A 217 -4.15 -12.55 -9.11
C GLU A 217 -2.89 -11.72 -9.36
N LEU A 218 -2.06 -11.52 -8.32
CA LEU A 218 -0.80 -10.80 -8.43
C LEU A 218 0.17 -11.47 -9.41
N HIS A 219 0.31 -12.80 -9.34
CA HIS A 219 1.13 -13.54 -10.30
C HIS A 219 0.56 -13.49 -11.72
N ALA A 220 -0.77 -13.49 -11.89
CA ALA A 220 -1.38 -13.33 -13.21
C ALA A 220 -1.12 -11.94 -13.80
N LEU A 221 -1.17 -10.89 -12.97
CA LEU A 221 -0.83 -9.53 -13.38
C LEU A 221 0.66 -9.42 -13.76
N GLU A 222 1.56 -9.95 -12.93
CA GLU A 222 3.00 -9.96 -13.22
C GLU A 222 3.37 -10.78 -14.45
N SER A 223 2.67 -11.89 -14.72
CA SER A 223 2.89 -12.68 -15.94
C SER A 223 2.64 -11.88 -17.22
N LYS A 224 1.78 -10.85 -17.13
CA LYS A 224 1.41 -9.97 -18.25
C LYS A 224 2.26 -8.69 -18.27
N GLY A 225 2.36 -7.98 -17.15
CA GLY A 225 3.05 -6.70 -17.10
C GLY A 225 4.57 -6.79 -16.88
N ARG A 226 5.08 -7.94 -16.40
CA ARG A 226 6.51 -8.30 -16.38
C ARG A 226 7.41 -7.24 -15.73
N LEU A 227 7.01 -6.66 -14.60
CA LEU A 227 7.82 -5.65 -13.91
C LEU A 227 9.11 -6.24 -13.33
N GLY A 228 9.17 -7.56 -13.15
CA GLY A 228 10.28 -8.30 -12.55
C GLY A 228 10.22 -8.36 -11.02
N VAL A 229 9.06 -8.04 -10.42
CA VAL A 229 8.86 -8.06 -8.96
C VAL A 229 8.58 -9.48 -8.46
N GLU A 230 9.14 -9.82 -7.29
CA GLU A 230 8.86 -11.09 -6.60
C GLU A 230 7.82 -10.86 -5.50
N PHE A 231 6.63 -11.44 -5.62
CA PHE A 231 5.61 -11.40 -4.57
C PHE A 231 5.90 -12.44 -3.48
N VAL A 232 5.77 -12.02 -2.22
CA VAL A 232 5.89 -12.88 -1.04
C VAL A 232 4.69 -12.62 -0.13
N MET A 233 3.81 -13.60 0.02
CA MET A 233 2.69 -13.52 0.94
C MET A 233 3.19 -13.71 2.39
N ALA A 234 3.07 -12.67 3.23
CA ALA A 234 3.54 -12.75 4.61
C ALA A 234 2.62 -13.60 5.49
N ASN A 235 3.20 -14.56 6.20
CA ASN A 235 2.48 -15.40 7.16
C ASN A 235 2.74 -14.97 8.61
N ARG A 236 1.74 -15.13 9.47
CA ARG A 236 1.91 -14.85 10.92
C ARG A 236 3.00 -15.74 11.49
N GLY A 237 3.93 -15.14 12.24
CA GLY A 237 5.08 -15.83 12.81
C GLY A 237 6.21 -16.14 11.82
N GLN A 238 6.05 -15.83 10.53
CA GLN A 238 7.11 -15.99 9.54
C GLN A 238 8.24 -15.00 9.78
N ARG A 239 9.48 -15.48 9.69
CA ARG A 239 10.67 -14.64 9.58
C ARG A 239 11.07 -14.53 8.12
N ILE A 240 11.15 -13.31 7.61
CA ILE A 240 11.54 -13.05 6.21
C ILE A 240 13.01 -12.62 6.21
N GLY A 241 13.88 -13.49 5.68
CA GLY A 241 15.31 -13.29 5.61
C GLY A 241 16.07 -14.61 5.65
N THR A 242 17.26 -14.66 5.08
CA THR A 242 18.14 -15.83 5.21
C THR A 242 18.94 -15.72 6.49
N TRP A 243 18.66 -16.58 7.48
CA TRP A 243 19.59 -16.82 8.57
C TRP A 243 20.79 -17.57 8.01
N MET A 244 21.82 -16.85 7.58
CA MET A 244 23.13 -17.44 7.37
C MET A 244 23.79 -17.53 8.74
N SER A 245 23.65 -18.68 9.38
CA SER A 245 24.54 -19.07 10.46
C SER A 245 25.92 -19.24 9.84
N THR A 246 26.73 -18.18 9.80
CA THR A 246 28.17 -18.36 9.68
C THR A 246 28.61 -18.96 11.01
N VAL A 247 28.53 -20.29 11.12
CA VAL A 247 29.27 -21.01 12.14
C VAL A 247 30.74 -20.83 11.75
N LEU A 248 31.43 -19.97 12.50
CA LEU A 248 32.89 -19.94 12.52
C LEU A 248 33.40 -21.20 13.21
#